data_AF-A0A5C9CAF2-F1
#
_entry.id   AF-A0A5C9CAF2-F1
#
_cell.length_a   1.000
_cell.length_b   1.000
_cell.length_c   1.000
_cell.angle_alpha   90.00
_cell.angle_beta   90.00
_cell.angle_gamma   90.00
#
_symmetry.space_group_name_H-M   'P 1'
#
loop_
_entity.id
_entity.type
_entity.pdbx_description
1 polymer ?
#
loop_
_entity_poly.entity_id
_entity_poly.type
_entity_poly.pdbx_seq_one_letter_code
_entity_poly.pdbx_strand_id
1 'polypeptide(L)'
;MPLVSMYQPEKWLDGIPYPWPSIVPLTDEELGMVPAANGKRMSWDGVVGPQRRTDGDHDVVAYQDMEHVDYIDILGTMTAVLTAKTEPADYKARILAMAAVYWSLGIQEGNPLRPDNYRVLMRAKSDWAVLSFRVIAADNAELRAAASAAKHTFAGSFVFRFEIYRWGDQREDPVDPKITLVEILEEVTAFSDGQRVIKKVDDSWVLDASIPT
;
A
#
# COMPACT_ATOMS: atom_id res chain seq x y z
N MET A 1 -10.54 17.57 -26.42
CA MET A 1 -10.79 16.48 -25.45
C MET A 1 -9.50 16.30 -24.68
N PRO A 2 -9.45 16.54 -23.36
CA PRO A 2 -8.22 16.32 -22.63
C PRO A 2 -8.00 14.82 -22.47
N LEU A 3 -6.74 14.40 -22.61
CA LEU A 3 -6.24 13.09 -22.25
C LEU A 3 -6.39 12.97 -20.73
N VAL A 4 -7.13 11.97 -20.25
CA VAL A 4 -7.29 11.70 -18.82
C VAL A 4 -6.42 10.51 -18.48
N SER A 5 -5.23 10.77 -17.92
CA SER A 5 -4.48 9.74 -17.20
C SER A 5 -4.49 10.12 -15.72
N MET A 6 -5.29 9.43 -14.90
CA MET A 6 -5.27 9.63 -13.45
C MET A 6 -4.59 8.47 -12.76
N TYR A 7 -3.60 8.77 -11.92
CA TYR A 7 -3.12 7.96 -10.80
C TYR A 7 -2.53 9.00 -9.81
N GLN A 8 -2.84 9.11 -8.51
CA GLN A 8 -3.26 8.14 -7.49
C GLN A 8 -4.08 8.84 -6.37
N PRO A 9 -4.83 8.10 -5.54
CA PRO A 9 -5.08 6.66 -5.60
C PRO A 9 -6.18 6.26 -6.57
N GLU A 10 -6.98 7.20 -7.04
CA GLU A 10 -7.97 6.95 -8.09
C GLU A 10 -7.29 6.74 -9.44
N LYS A 11 -7.82 5.77 -10.21
CA LYS A 11 -7.16 5.25 -11.42
C LYS A 11 -8.13 5.28 -12.59
N TRP A 12 -8.09 6.37 -13.34
CA TRP A 12 -8.89 6.53 -14.56
C TRP A 12 -7.98 6.42 -15.78
N LEU A 13 -8.37 5.54 -16.69
CA LEU A 13 -7.74 5.42 -17.99
C LEU A 13 -8.83 5.73 -19.03
N ASP A 14 -8.69 6.83 -19.77
CA ASP A 14 -9.59 7.23 -20.85
C ASP A 14 -11.09 7.28 -20.46
N GLY A 15 -11.39 7.84 -19.28
CA GLY A 15 -12.78 7.97 -18.80
C GLY A 15 -13.43 6.67 -18.34
N ILE A 16 -12.64 5.59 -18.19
CA ILE A 16 -13.06 4.33 -17.55
C ILE A 16 -12.31 4.23 -16.22
N PRO A 17 -13.01 4.10 -15.08
CA PRO A 17 -12.37 3.80 -13.81
C PRO A 17 -11.89 2.35 -13.91
N TYR A 18 -10.57 2.14 -13.99
CA TYR A 18 -10.01 0.80 -14.00
C TYR A 18 -9.42 0.55 -12.61
N PRO A 19 -10.08 -0.27 -11.78
CA PRO A 19 -9.65 -0.46 -10.40
C PRO A 19 -8.36 -1.28 -10.38
N TRP A 20 -7.21 -0.63 -10.24
CA TRP A 20 -5.93 -1.29 -10.02
C TRP A 20 -5.54 -1.23 -8.54
N PRO A 21 -6.04 -2.11 -7.68
CA PRO A 21 -5.51 -2.18 -6.33
C PRO A 21 -4.05 -2.62 -6.32
N SER A 22 -3.36 -2.31 -5.24
CA SER A 22 -2.04 -2.88 -4.98
C SER A 22 -2.17 -4.39 -4.77
N ILE A 23 -1.53 -5.19 -5.64
CA ILE A 23 -1.44 -6.65 -5.50
C ILE A 23 -0.09 -7.04 -4.92
N VAL A 24 0.97 -6.36 -5.37
CA VAL A 24 2.34 -6.51 -4.87
C VAL A 24 2.85 -5.14 -4.48
N PRO A 25 2.79 -4.76 -3.19
CA PRO A 25 3.31 -3.48 -2.76
C PRO A 25 4.85 -3.45 -2.86
N LEU A 26 5.36 -2.30 -3.28
CA LEU A 26 6.77 -1.95 -3.15
C LEU A 26 7.04 -1.48 -1.71
N THR A 27 8.22 -1.81 -1.20
CA THR A 27 8.60 -1.39 0.16
C THR A 27 8.86 0.12 0.24
N ASP A 28 8.79 0.66 1.45
CA ASP A 28 9.12 2.07 1.71
C ASP A 28 10.53 2.46 1.20
N GLU A 29 11.48 1.51 1.20
CA GLU A 29 12.82 1.70 0.63
C GLU A 29 12.79 1.75 -0.90
N GLU A 30 12.06 0.83 -1.55
CA GLU A 30 11.86 0.77 -3.01
C GLU A 30 11.12 1.99 -3.56
N LEU A 31 10.26 2.60 -2.75
CA LEU A 31 9.56 3.86 -3.06
C LEU A 31 10.39 5.10 -2.67
N GLY A 32 11.59 4.92 -2.12
CA GLY A 32 12.46 6.02 -1.70
C GLY A 32 11.88 6.89 -0.57
N MET A 33 10.84 6.41 0.14
CA MET A 33 10.24 7.11 1.28
C MET A 33 11.23 7.15 2.46
N VAL A 34 11.93 6.04 2.67
CA VAL A 34 13.02 5.91 3.65
C VAL A 34 14.35 5.60 2.95
N PRO A 35 15.50 5.94 3.56
CA PRO A 35 16.79 5.52 3.04
C PRO A 35 16.94 4.00 3.10
N ALA A 36 17.54 3.42 2.06
CA ALA A 36 17.97 2.03 2.07
C ALA A 36 19.14 1.82 3.05
N ALA A 37 19.54 0.56 3.29
CA ALA A 37 20.65 0.20 4.17
C ALA A 37 21.99 0.93 3.91
N ASN A 38 22.21 1.45 2.70
CA ASN A 38 23.40 2.24 2.35
C ASN A 38 23.24 3.76 2.59
N GLY A 39 22.15 4.18 3.23
CA GLY A 39 21.83 5.57 3.54
C GLY A 39 21.28 6.40 2.38
N LYS A 40 21.07 5.82 1.20
CA LYS A 40 20.53 6.53 0.02
C LYS A 40 19.04 6.23 -0.15
N ARG A 41 18.26 7.24 -0.55
CA ARG A 41 16.90 7.03 -1.07
C ARG A 41 16.98 6.52 -2.50
N MET A 42 16.25 5.45 -2.78
CA MET A 42 16.35 4.67 -4.01
C MET A 42 14.97 4.39 -4.58
N SER A 43 14.26 5.44 -4.99
CA SER A 43 12.97 5.25 -5.66
C SER A 43 13.18 4.55 -7.00
N TRP A 44 12.36 3.52 -7.25
CA TRP A 44 12.42 2.72 -8.46
C TRP A 44 12.17 3.54 -9.75
N ASP A 45 11.24 4.48 -9.71
CA ASP A 45 10.86 5.38 -10.83
C ASP A 45 11.38 6.80 -10.66
N GLY A 46 12.18 7.05 -9.62
CA GLY A 46 12.74 8.36 -9.31
C GLY A 46 11.77 9.31 -8.59
N VAL A 47 10.53 8.90 -8.37
CA VAL A 47 9.49 9.65 -7.65
C VAL A 47 9.36 9.10 -6.23
N VAL A 48 9.41 9.97 -5.23
CA VAL A 48 9.24 9.51 -3.84
C VAL A 48 7.78 9.09 -3.63
N GLY A 49 7.58 7.95 -2.97
CA GLY A 49 6.27 7.43 -2.64
C GLY A 49 5.45 8.34 -1.70
N PRO A 50 4.22 7.92 -1.37
CA PRO A 50 3.29 8.73 -0.57
C PRO A 50 3.87 9.19 0.77
N GLN A 51 3.47 10.38 1.19
CA GLN A 51 3.90 10.94 2.48
C GLN A 51 2.68 11.40 3.27
N ARG A 52 2.59 10.99 4.53
CA ARG A 52 1.60 11.58 5.43
C ARG A 52 1.91 13.06 5.64
N ARG A 53 0.90 13.91 5.50
CA ARG A 53 0.92 15.33 5.81
C ARG A 53 -0.33 15.70 6.60
N THR A 54 -0.32 16.90 7.15
CA THR A 54 -1.48 17.51 7.77
C THR A 54 -1.85 18.74 6.95
N ASP A 55 -3.12 18.85 6.58
CA ASP A 55 -3.70 20.03 5.91
C ASP A 55 -4.80 20.62 6.80
N GLY A 56 -4.45 21.69 7.52
CA GLY A 56 -5.26 22.24 8.61
C GLY A 56 -5.39 21.25 9.77
N ASP A 57 -6.61 20.79 10.03
CA ASP A 57 -6.93 19.81 11.07
C ASP A 57 -7.11 18.38 10.52
N HIS A 58 -6.86 18.16 9.23
CA HIS A 58 -7.08 16.86 8.57
C HIS A 58 -5.76 16.18 8.22
N ASP A 59 -5.66 14.89 8.54
CA ASP A 59 -4.58 14.05 8.03
C ASP A 59 -4.85 13.67 6.57
N VAL A 60 -3.85 13.88 5.72
CA VAL A 60 -3.89 13.59 4.29
C VAL A 60 -2.65 12.83 3.86
N VAL A 61 -2.73 12.17 2.71
CA VAL A 61 -1.57 11.59 2.04
C VAL A 61 -1.22 12.45 0.85
N ALA A 62 0.03 12.91 0.81
CA ALA A 62 0.60 13.65 -0.31
C ALA A 62 1.27 12.68 -1.28
N TYR A 63 0.83 12.75 -2.53
CA TYR A 63 1.45 12.08 -3.67
C TYR A 63 2.08 13.12 -4.58
N GLN A 64 3.12 12.72 -5.28
CA GLN A 64 3.54 13.47 -6.46
C GLN A 64 2.42 13.37 -7.50
N ASP A 65 1.95 14.51 -8.00
CA ASP A 65 0.98 14.54 -9.09
C ASP A 65 1.64 14.02 -10.37
N MET A 66 1.10 12.92 -10.89
CA MET A 66 1.59 12.23 -12.08
C MET A 66 1.57 13.13 -13.32
N GLU A 67 0.59 14.03 -13.45
CA GLU A 67 0.53 14.96 -14.59
C GLU A 67 1.66 16.00 -14.57
N HIS A 68 2.28 16.17 -13.41
CA HIS A 68 3.35 17.13 -13.17
C HIS A 68 4.72 16.48 -12.87
N VAL A 69 4.85 15.15 -13.06
CA VAL A 69 6.14 14.47 -13.05
C VAL A 69 6.83 14.61 -14.40
N ASP A 70 7.88 15.42 -14.44
CA ASP A 70 8.78 15.45 -15.60
C ASP A 70 9.84 14.35 -15.47
N TYR A 71 9.57 13.20 -16.11
CA TYR A 71 10.48 12.07 -16.14
C TYR A 71 11.82 12.35 -16.85
N ILE A 72 11.91 13.43 -17.64
CA ILE A 72 13.17 13.85 -18.27
C ILE A 72 14.09 14.47 -17.23
N ASP A 73 13.55 15.27 -16.31
CA ASP A 73 14.32 15.99 -15.28
C ASP A 73 14.84 15.08 -14.15
N ILE A 74 14.22 13.90 -13.98
CA ILE A 74 14.62 12.91 -12.97
C ILE A 74 15.44 11.75 -13.55
N LEU A 75 15.95 11.91 -14.78
CA LEU A 75 16.89 10.96 -15.36
C LEU A 75 18.12 10.80 -14.46
N GLY A 76 18.44 9.56 -14.10
CA GLY A 76 19.54 9.22 -13.20
C GLY A 76 19.18 9.16 -11.71
N THR A 77 17.94 9.49 -11.32
CA THR A 77 17.45 9.26 -9.94
C THR A 77 16.72 7.91 -9.80
N MET A 78 16.22 7.35 -10.90
CA MET A 78 15.52 6.06 -10.97
C MET A 78 16.47 4.89 -10.74
N THR A 79 16.02 3.86 -10.01
CA THR A 79 16.83 2.66 -9.81
C THR A 79 16.05 1.39 -9.53
N ALA A 80 16.26 0.35 -10.34
CA ALA A 80 15.69 -0.98 -10.08
C ALA A 80 16.49 -1.79 -9.04
N VAL A 81 17.52 -1.23 -8.39
CA VAL A 81 18.48 -1.99 -7.56
C VAL A 81 17.83 -2.76 -6.41
N LEU A 82 16.81 -2.19 -5.77
CA LEU A 82 16.11 -2.86 -4.67
C LEU A 82 15.09 -3.87 -5.21
N THR A 83 14.25 -3.46 -6.15
CA THR A 83 13.23 -4.34 -6.73
C THR A 83 13.83 -5.55 -7.45
N ALA A 84 14.98 -5.40 -8.10
CA ALA A 84 15.70 -6.50 -8.75
C ALA A 84 16.26 -7.56 -7.77
N LYS A 85 16.30 -7.27 -6.46
CA LYS A 85 16.69 -8.24 -5.42
C LYS A 85 15.51 -9.05 -4.89
N THR A 86 14.28 -8.74 -5.31
CA THR A 86 13.10 -9.47 -4.88
C THR A 86 13.10 -10.86 -5.50
N GLU A 87 13.38 -11.86 -4.67
CA GLU A 87 13.37 -13.27 -5.07
C GLU A 87 11.92 -13.77 -5.29
N PRO A 88 11.70 -14.82 -6.11
CA PRO A 88 10.37 -15.36 -6.36
C PRO A 88 9.58 -15.74 -5.09
N ALA A 89 10.28 -16.19 -4.05
CA ALA A 89 9.66 -16.54 -2.77
C ALA A 89 9.16 -15.30 -2.00
N ASP A 90 9.93 -14.21 -1.98
CA ASP A 90 9.51 -12.93 -1.40
C ASP A 90 8.32 -12.37 -2.20
N TYR A 91 8.45 -12.30 -3.53
CA TYR A 91 7.38 -11.82 -4.41
C TYR A 91 6.04 -12.55 -4.16
N LYS A 92 6.08 -13.90 -4.08
CA LYS A 92 4.90 -14.71 -3.74
C LYS A 92 4.37 -14.40 -2.34
N ALA A 93 5.25 -14.24 -1.36
CA ALA A 93 4.86 -13.93 0.01
C ALA A 93 4.17 -12.54 0.09
N ARG A 94 4.65 -11.54 -0.65
CA ARG A 94 4.01 -10.21 -0.73
C ARG A 94 2.59 -10.29 -1.30
N ILE A 95 2.40 -11.06 -2.38
CA ILE A 95 1.07 -11.30 -2.97
C ILE A 95 0.12 -11.89 -1.93
N LEU A 96 0.54 -12.96 -1.26
CA LEU A 96 -0.29 -13.66 -0.29
C LEU A 96 -0.59 -12.78 0.92
N ALA A 97 0.38 -12.01 1.40
CA ALA A 97 0.20 -11.06 2.49
C ALA A 97 -0.78 -9.94 2.14
N MET A 98 -0.68 -9.35 0.95
CA MET A 98 -1.63 -8.32 0.52
C MET A 98 -3.05 -8.89 0.32
N ALA A 99 -3.16 -10.11 -0.23
CA ALA A 99 -4.43 -10.80 -0.36
C ALA A 99 -5.07 -11.10 1.02
N ALA A 100 -4.25 -11.56 1.98
CA ALA A 100 -4.65 -11.79 3.37
C ALA A 100 -5.15 -10.50 4.03
N VAL A 101 -4.47 -9.38 3.81
CA VAL A 101 -4.89 -8.06 4.31
C VAL A 101 -6.25 -7.67 3.74
N TYR A 102 -6.47 -7.73 2.42
CA TYR A 102 -7.79 -7.45 1.83
C TYR A 102 -8.89 -8.37 2.38
N TRP A 103 -8.59 -9.65 2.54
CA TRP A 103 -9.52 -10.60 3.16
C TRP A 103 -9.93 -10.14 4.56
N SER A 104 -8.96 -9.69 5.36
CA SER A 104 -9.20 -9.21 6.71
C SER A 104 -9.99 -7.90 6.79
N LEU A 105 -10.03 -7.13 5.69
CA LEU A 105 -10.92 -5.96 5.53
C LEU A 105 -12.34 -6.36 5.14
N GLY A 106 -12.64 -7.65 5.02
CA GLY A 106 -13.93 -8.16 4.56
C GLY A 106 -14.06 -8.19 3.03
N ILE A 107 -12.99 -7.91 2.28
CA ILE A 107 -12.97 -7.95 0.82
C ILE A 107 -12.66 -9.39 0.39
N GLN A 108 -13.66 -10.25 0.57
CA GLN A 108 -13.55 -11.69 0.34
C GLN A 108 -13.98 -12.03 -1.10
N GLU A 109 -13.24 -12.96 -1.71
CA GLU A 109 -13.58 -13.42 -3.06
C GLU A 109 -14.84 -14.28 -2.98
N GLY A 110 -15.96 -13.81 -3.57
CA GLY A 110 -17.06 -14.70 -3.94
C GLY A 110 -16.63 -15.70 -5.02
N ASN A 111 -17.55 -16.49 -5.60
CA ASN A 111 -17.21 -17.43 -6.69
C ASN A 111 -16.43 -16.72 -7.83
N PRO A 112 -15.15 -17.07 -8.07
CA PRO A 112 -14.28 -16.37 -9.04
C PRO A 112 -14.69 -16.61 -10.50
N LEU A 113 -15.59 -17.57 -10.75
CA LEU A 113 -16.12 -17.88 -12.08
C LEU A 113 -17.32 -16.99 -12.47
N ARG A 114 -17.76 -16.08 -11.60
CA ARG A 114 -18.84 -15.11 -11.87
C ARG A 114 -18.23 -13.77 -12.32
N PRO A 115 -18.37 -13.36 -13.59
CA PRO A 115 -17.75 -12.13 -14.11
C PRO A 115 -18.19 -10.84 -13.41
N ASP A 116 -19.42 -10.82 -12.88
CA ASP A 116 -19.97 -9.74 -12.05
C ASP A 116 -19.24 -9.60 -10.71
N ASN A 117 -18.74 -10.70 -10.16
CA ASN A 117 -18.05 -10.72 -8.87
C ASN A 117 -16.62 -10.16 -8.96
N TYR A 118 -15.89 -10.41 -10.06
CA TYR A 118 -14.53 -9.87 -10.25
C TYR A 118 -14.50 -8.34 -10.22
N ARG A 119 -15.39 -7.67 -10.95
CA ARG A 119 -15.40 -6.19 -11.01
C ARG A 119 -15.73 -5.56 -9.66
N VAL A 120 -16.70 -6.12 -8.94
CA VAL A 120 -17.08 -5.67 -7.59
C VAL A 120 -15.90 -5.82 -6.63
N LEU A 121 -15.23 -6.98 -6.66
CA LEU A 121 -14.06 -7.23 -5.85
C LEU A 121 -12.90 -6.27 -6.17
N MET A 122 -12.59 -6.07 -7.45
CA MET A 122 -11.51 -5.17 -7.82
C MET A 122 -11.80 -3.74 -7.37
N ARG A 123 -13.05 -3.28 -7.50
CA ARG A 123 -13.48 -1.97 -7.03
C ARG A 123 -13.32 -1.83 -5.52
N ALA A 124 -13.81 -2.82 -4.76
CA ALA A 124 -13.68 -2.81 -3.30
C ALA A 124 -12.20 -2.80 -2.86
N LYS A 125 -11.33 -3.55 -3.55
CA LYS A 125 -9.88 -3.51 -3.29
C LYS A 125 -9.28 -2.15 -3.67
N SER A 126 -9.74 -1.52 -4.75
CA SER A 126 -9.19 -0.23 -5.22
C SER A 126 -9.59 0.96 -4.35
N ASP A 127 -10.61 0.82 -3.50
CA ASP A 127 -10.97 1.84 -2.50
C ASP A 127 -9.88 1.97 -1.42
N TRP A 128 -8.92 1.02 -1.37
CA TRP A 128 -7.81 1.01 -0.43
C TRP A 128 -6.48 1.27 -1.13
N ALA A 129 -5.66 2.12 -0.53
CA ALA A 129 -4.29 2.42 -0.96
C ALA A 129 -3.29 1.99 0.12
N VAL A 130 -2.09 1.63 -0.32
CA VAL A 130 -0.98 1.29 0.58
C VAL A 130 -0.16 2.56 0.84
N LEU A 131 -0.12 2.99 2.09
CA LEU A 131 0.69 4.13 2.55
C LEU A 131 2.12 3.69 2.89
N SER A 132 2.27 2.59 3.61
CA SER A 132 3.58 2.02 3.96
C SER A 132 3.55 0.50 3.86
N PHE A 133 4.63 -0.07 3.34
CA PHE A 133 4.85 -1.50 3.28
C PHE A 133 6.29 -1.82 3.68
N ARG A 134 6.45 -2.66 4.70
CA ARG A 134 7.76 -3.01 5.25
C ARG A 134 7.88 -4.50 5.49
N VAL A 135 9.05 -5.04 5.17
CA VAL A 135 9.49 -6.36 5.68
C VAL A 135 9.94 -6.14 7.12
N ILE A 136 9.38 -6.91 8.06
CA ILE A 136 9.62 -6.73 9.48
C ILE A 136 10.49 -7.84 10.03
N ALA A 137 11.53 -7.45 10.78
CA ALA A 137 12.35 -8.39 11.54
C ALA A 137 11.58 -8.97 12.73
N ALA A 138 11.86 -10.22 13.09
CA ALA A 138 11.16 -10.93 14.17
C ALA A 138 11.29 -10.25 15.55
N ASP A 139 12.30 -9.43 15.77
CA ASP A 139 12.56 -8.68 17.00
C ASP A 139 11.94 -7.28 17.02
N ASN A 140 11.15 -6.91 16.01
CA ASN A 140 10.47 -5.63 15.95
C ASN A 140 9.51 -5.46 17.14
N ALA A 141 9.62 -4.32 17.83
CA ALA A 141 8.88 -4.06 19.06
C ALA A 141 7.36 -3.95 18.84
N GLU A 142 6.92 -3.32 17.76
CA GLU A 142 5.49 -3.17 17.42
C GLU A 142 4.88 -4.54 17.08
N LEU A 143 5.59 -5.36 16.30
CA LEU A 143 5.18 -6.74 16.02
C LEU A 143 5.06 -7.56 17.30
N ARG A 144 6.03 -7.48 18.22
CA ARG A 144 5.95 -8.20 19.51
C ARG A 144 4.76 -7.74 20.35
N ALA A 145 4.48 -6.44 20.38
CA ALA A 145 3.32 -5.90 21.09
C ALA A 145 2.01 -6.40 20.47
N ALA A 146 1.90 -6.35 19.14
CA ALA A 146 0.74 -6.84 18.40
C ALA A 146 0.52 -8.35 18.60
N ALA A 147 1.58 -9.14 18.48
CA ALA A 147 1.61 -10.58 18.71
C ALA A 147 1.16 -10.94 20.14
N SER A 148 1.67 -10.22 21.15
CA SER A 148 1.31 -10.43 22.55
C SER A 148 -0.15 -10.12 22.82
N ALA A 149 -0.64 -8.97 22.34
CA ALA A 149 -2.04 -8.56 22.49
C ALA A 149 -3.01 -9.53 21.77
N ALA A 150 -2.66 -9.94 20.56
CA ALA A 150 -3.46 -10.87 19.75
C ALA A 150 -3.27 -12.36 20.15
N LYS A 151 -2.37 -12.64 21.11
CA LYS A 151 -2.00 -13.99 21.56
C LYS A 151 -1.59 -14.92 20.41
N HIS A 152 -0.85 -14.38 19.45
CA HIS A 152 -0.44 -15.10 18.25
C HIS A 152 0.99 -14.74 17.85
N THR A 153 1.75 -15.74 17.40
CA THR A 153 3.08 -15.55 16.82
C THR A 153 3.05 -16.11 15.41
N PHE A 154 3.48 -15.31 14.43
CA PHE A 154 3.61 -15.77 13.05
C PHE A 154 4.67 -16.87 12.94
N ALA A 155 4.36 -17.89 12.14
CA ALA A 155 5.29 -19.00 11.86
C ALA A 155 5.98 -18.84 10.50
N GLY A 156 5.50 -17.93 9.65
CA GLY A 156 6.07 -17.68 8.32
C GLY A 156 7.47 -17.07 8.36
N SER A 157 8.26 -17.36 7.33
CA SER A 157 9.61 -16.80 7.15
C SER A 157 9.60 -15.30 6.87
N PHE A 158 8.46 -14.77 6.41
CA PHE A 158 8.26 -13.35 6.14
C PHE A 158 7.06 -12.87 6.94
N VAL A 159 7.23 -11.77 7.66
CA VAL A 159 6.13 -10.99 8.23
C VAL A 159 6.25 -9.59 7.67
N PHE A 160 5.17 -9.11 7.08
CA PHE A 160 5.10 -7.78 6.51
C PHE A 160 4.21 -6.90 7.38
N ARG A 161 4.57 -5.62 7.46
CA ARG A 161 3.73 -4.58 8.04
C ARG A 161 3.17 -3.71 6.95
N PHE A 162 1.89 -3.43 7.08
CA PHE A 162 1.12 -2.58 6.20
C PHE A 162 0.58 -1.39 7.01
N GLU A 163 0.67 -0.20 6.43
CA GLU A 163 -0.29 0.87 6.67
C GLU A 163 -1.07 1.04 5.38
N ILE A 164 -2.37 0.82 5.47
CA ILE A 164 -3.29 1.00 4.36
C ILE A 164 -4.39 1.95 4.78
N TYR A 165 -4.97 2.64 3.82
CA TYR A 165 -6.05 3.55 4.09
C TYR A 165 -7.09 3.50 2.98
N ARG A 166 -8.35 3.71 3.36
CA ARG A 166 -9.43 3.99 2.44
C ARG A 166 -9.37 5.45 2.07
N TRP A 167 -9.20 5.73 0.79
CA TRP A 167 -9.01 7.09 0.31
C TRP A 167 -10.34 7.78 0.00
N GLY A 168 -10.37 9.10 0.20
CA GLY A 168 -11.52 9.96 -0.04
C GLY A 168 -11.24 10.96 -1.16
N ASP A 169 -11.65 12.21 -0.95
CA ASP A 169 -11.47 13.23 -1.98
C ASP A 169 -9.99 13.54 -2.26
N GLN A 170 -9.70 13.91 -3.51
CA GLN A 170 -8.40 14.36 -3.96
C GLN A 170 -8.45 15.85 -4.33
N ARG A 171 -7.36 16.56 -4.04
CA ARG A 171 -7.18 17.96 -4.42
C ARG A 171 -5.72 18.27 -4.68
N GLU A 172 -5.46 19.28 -5.49
CA GLU A 172 -4.12 19.86 -5.61
C GLU A 172 -3.69 20.48 -4.28
N ASP A 173 -2.39 20.37 -3.96
CA ASP A 173 -1.80 21.11 -2.85
C ASP A 173 -1.81 22.62 -3.19
N PRO A 174 -2.31 23.48 -2.28
CA PRO A 174 -2.47 24.91 -2.56
C PRO A 174 -1.14 25.66 -2.70
N VAL A 175 -0.01 25.06 -2.30
CA VAL A 175 1.33 25.67 -2.31
C VAL A 175 2.23 25.03 -3.37
N ASP A 176 2.04 23.75 -3.67
CA ASP A 176 2.82 23.03 -4.68
C ASP A 176 1.91 22.27 -5.66
N PRO A 177 1.64 22.81 -6.88
CA PRO A 177 0.76 22.16 -7.84
C PRO A 177 1.30 20.81 -8.35
N LYS A 178 2.54 20.44 -7.99
CA LYS A 178 3.10 19.12 -8.29
C LYS A 178 2.71 18.06 -7.27
N ILE A 179 1.91 18.40 -6.27
CA ILE A 179 1.48 17.50 -5.20
C ILE A 179 -0.04 17.38 -5.22
N THR A 180 -0.52 16.14 -5.16
CA THR A 180 -1.92 15.81 -4.92
C THR A 180 -2.10 15.38 -3.47
N LEU A 181 -3.00 16.05 -2.77
CA LEU A 181 -3.43 15.70 -1.42
C LEU A 181 -4.66 14.79 -1.49
N VAL A 182 -4.60 13.71 -0.73
CA VAL A 182 -5.60 12.65 -0.73
C VAL A 182 -6.12 12.46 0.69
N GLU A 183 -7.43 12.53 0.86
CA GLU A 183 -8.07 12.33 2.15
C GLU A 183 -7.95 10.89 2.66
N ILE A 184 -7.76 10.76 3.97
CA ILE A 184 -7.81 9.48 4.69
C ILE A 184 -9.18 9.34 5.34
N LEU A 185 -10.04 8.46 4.80
CA LEU A 185 -11.37 8.18 5.38
C LEU A 185 -11.28 7.16 6.51
N GLU A 186 -10.38 6.19 6.36
CA GLU A 186 -10.16 5.11 7.32
C GLU A 186 -8.73 4.60 7.14
N GLU A 187 -8.09 4.21 8.23
CA GLU A 187 -6.73 3.67 8.21
C GLU A 187 -6.62 2.38 9.01
N VAL A 188 -5.84 1.44 8.50
CA VAL A 188 -5.56 0.17 9.14
C VAL A 188 -4.06 -0.10 9.14
N THR A 189 -3.52 -0.35 10.33
CA THR A 189 -2.21 -0.98 10.48
C THR A 189 -2.38 -2.49 10.62
N ALA A 190 -1.65 -3.26 9.83
CA ALA A 190 -1.73 -4.72 9.85
C ALA A 190 -0.35 -5.38 9.73
N PHE A 191 -0.22 -6.55 10.35
CA PHE A 191 0.88 -7.49 10.14
C PHE A 191 0.36 -8.75 9.48
N SER A 192 1.07 -9.29 8.48
CA SER A 192 0.68 -10.55 7.85
C SER A 192 1.87 -11.37 7.37
N ASP A 193 1.74 -12.69 7.47
CA ASP A 193 2.61 -13.70 6.85
C ASP A 193 1.98 -14.35 5.60
N GLY A 194 0.83 -13.84 5.15
CA GLY A 194 0.05 -14.38 4.04
C GLY A 194 -0.96 -15.46 4.41
N GLN A 195 -0.99 -15.93 5.67
CA GLN A 195 -2.00 -16.88 6.16
C GLN A 195 -2.82 -16.30 7.30
N ARG A 196 -2.19 -15.48 8.14
CA ARG A 196 -2.83 -14.80 9.27
C ARG A 196 -2.62 -13.30 9.13
N VAL A 197 -3.52 -12.54 9.75
CA VAL A 197 -3.38 -11.09 9.87
C VAL A 197 -3.57 -10.70 11.32
N ILE A 198 -2.69 -9.85 11.85
CA ILE A 198 -2.96 -9.11 13.09
C ILE A 198 -3.18 -7.67 12.69
N LYS A 199 -4.38 -7.13 12.91
CA LYS A 199 -4.73 -5.75 12.54
C LYS A 199 -5.14 -4.93 13.76
N LYS A 200 -4.95 -3.63 13.67
CA LYS A 200 -5.35 -2.68 14.71
C LYS A 200 -6.81 -2.26 14.50
N VAL A 201 -7.65 -2.41 15.53
CA VAL A 201 -9.07 -2.01 15.57
C VAL A 201 -9.33 -1.36 16.92
N ASP A 202 -9.85 -0.13 16.95
CA ASP A 202 -10.13 0.63 18.18
C ASP A 202 -8.98 0.59 19.21
N ASP A 203 -7.76 0.88 18.72
CA ASP A 203 -6.50 0.83 19.46
C ASP A 203 -6.07 -0.55 20.01
N SER A 204 -6.80 -1.61 19.68
CA SER A 204 -6.49 -2.98 20.07
C SER A 204 -6.03 -3.83 18.89
N TRP A 205 -5.09 -4.75 19.13
CA TRP A 205 -4.64 -5.70 18.11
C TRP A 205 -5.53 -6.94 18.10
N VAL A 206 -6.07 -7.28 16.93
CA VAL A 206 -6.98 -8.40 16.72
C VAL A 206 -6.39 -9.36 15.68
N LEU A 207 -6.40 -10.65 15.99
CA LEU A 207 -6.05 -11.71 15.05
C LEU A 207 -7.23 -12.00 14.13
N ASP A 208 -7.00 -11.91 12.82
CA ASP A 208 -7.82 -12.54 11.80
C ASP A 208 -7.16 -13.83 11.32
N ALA A 209 -7.92 -14.90 11.50
CA ALA A 209 -7.57 -16.27 11.23
C ALA A 209 -8.53 -16.92 10.20
N SER A 210 -9.36 -16.12 9.53
CA SER A 210 -10.45 -16.58 8.66
C SER A 210 -10.03 -16.88 7.21
N ILE A 211 -8.80 -16.54 6.84
CA ILE A 211 -8.29 -16.79 5.49
C ILE A 211 -8.25 -18.30 5.23
N PRO A 212 -8.84 -18.79 4.12
CA PRO A 212 -8.79 -20.20 3.76
C PRO A 212 -7.34 -20.61 3.45
N THR A 213 -6.88 -21.67 4.11
CA THR A 213 -5.54 -22.26 3.93
C THR A 213 -5.61 -23.59 3.19
#